data_AF-A0A3B9SV78-F1
#
_entry.id   AF-A0A3B9SV78-F1
#
_cell.length_a   1.000
_cell.length_b   1.000
_cell.length_c   1.000
_cell.angle_alpha   90.00
_cell.angle_beta   90.00
_cell.angle_gamma   90.00
#
_symmetry.space_group_name_H-M   'P 1'
#
loop_
_entity.id
_entity.type
_entity.pdbx_description
1 polymer ?
#
loop_
_entity_poly.entity_id
_entity_poly.type
_entity_poly.pdbx_seq_one_letter_code
_entity_poly.pdbx_strand_id
1 'polypeptide(L)'
;MIKRINSHPHLFLSEHIEQINEALRGIQGRHTQKTITPRVKGIMEKLAFLHDLGKGTSAFQEYIANPQNYKGDAEEKSHSALSLLFALVKAQNEGWDELETLVLAAVAKGHHSRLPTIPEKKIGVGSSQWDLDGFAGGEKARLLKKQLGMVNYDDLAEETGIDLEKYLKSTNAFDNSTRFLAVLKKFVINRIAAKLFSLSDEKAVNFRLRAQLVFSMFLEADKAFLAVSNPGRYLNREVRHWQPQWIDQYIGEPDDTATNRLRHKARGEIINAIRRNETERIFSLTAPTGSGKTLLAATWAFKLREITSAAPEIPPKIIVVLPFLSVIDQTSREYENILKTGGYIADGTWLLNSHSLADRNYADCLEDEDKPFFVDTWRSELIITTYDQFLMSLMDPRTRYQMRFHNLCDALIIM
;
A
#
# COMPACT_ATOMS: atom_id res chain seq x y z
N MET A 1 25.97 -13.61 -26.37
CA MET A 1 25.80 -12.18 -26.06
C MET A 1 24.71 -12.16 -25.01
N ILE A 2 25.05 -11.84 -23.75
CA ILE A 2 24.08 -11.84 -22.63
C ILE A 2 22.94 -10.91 -23.00
N LYS A 3 21.71 -11.42 -23.05
CA LYS A 3 20.56 -10.61 -23.44
C LYS A 3 19.82 -10.23 -22.16
N ARG A 4 20.08 -9.01 -21.68
CA ARG A 4 19.45 -8.47 -20.48
C ARG A 4 17.91 -8.56 -20.57
N ILE A 5 17.26 -8.85 -19.44
CA ILE A 5 15.79 -8.90 -19.33
C ILE A 5 15.27 -7.50 -19.04
N ASN A 6 14.38 -6.99 -19.88
CA ASN A 6 13.72 -5.70 -19.66
C ASN A 6 12.54 -5.85 -18.69
N SER A 7 12.44 -4.92 -17.74
CA SER A 7 11.24 -4.74 -16.92
C SER A 7 10.26 -3.76 -17.56
N HIS A 8 10.80 -2.70 -18.18
CA HIS A 8 10.08 -1.64 -18.91
C HIS A 8 10.86 -1.29 -20.20
N PRO A 9 10.29 -0.50 -21.15
CA PRO A 9 10.92 -0.26 -22.46
C PRO A 9 12.35 0.30 -22.41
N HIS A 10 12.70 1.00 -21.33
CA HIS A 10 14.01 1.64 -21.13
C HIS A 10 14.67 1.26 -19.81
N LEU A 11 14.24 0.14 -19.20
CA LEU A 11 14.70 -0.25 -17.86
C LEU A 11 14.86 -1.77 -17.76
N PHE A 12 16.03 -2.21 -17.33
CA PHE A 12 16.30 -3.62 -17.09
C PHE A 12 15.71 -4.09 -15.77
N LEU A 13 15.54 -5.40 -15.63
CA LEU A 13 14.92 -6.01 -14.44
C LEU A 13 15.76 -5.78 -13.18
N SER A 14 17.08 -5.97 -13.27
CA SER A 14 18.03 -5.65 -12.18
C SER A 14 17.89 -4.20 -11.70
N GLU A 15 17.84 -3.24 -12.63
CA GLU A 15 17.70 -1.81 -12.33
C GLU A 15 16.34 -1.49 -11.69
N HIS A 16 15.25 -2.10 -12.17
CA HIS A 16 13.93 -1.94 -11.55
C HIS A 16 13.90 -2.50 -10.12
N ILE A 17 14.58 -3.62 -9.87
CA ILE A 17 14.71 -4.19 -8.52
C ILE A 17 15.46 -3.24 -7.59
N GLU A 18 16.53 -2.59 -8.07
CA GLU A 18 17.26 -1.57 -7.31
C GLU A 18 16.37 -0.37 -6.97
N GLN A 19 15.61 0.13 -7.96
CA GLN A 19 14.64 1.22 -7.77
C GLN A 19 13.56 0.87 -6.74
N ILE A 20 12.99 -0.34 -6.81
CA ILE A 20 12.03 -0.83 -5.81
C ILE A 20 12.66 -0.86 -4.42
N ASN A 21 13.87 -1.39 -4.29
CA ASN A 21 14.55 -1.46 -3.00
C ASN A 21 14.83 -0.07 -2.43
N GLU A 22 15.18 0.90 -3.26
CA GLU A 22 15.32 2.30 -2.84
C GLU A 22 13.99 2.90 -2.40
N ALA A 23 12.94 2.70 -3.19
CA ALA A 23 11.61 3.17 -2.85
C ALA A 23 11.09 2.56 -1.54
N LEU A 24 11.29 1.25 -1.35
CA LEU A 24 10.95 0.56 -0.12
C LEU A 24 11.68 1.15 1.09
N ARG A 25 12.97 1.47 0.99
CA ARG A 25 13.71 2.15 2.07
C ARG A 25 13.09 3.51 2.41
N GLY A 26 12.80 4.32 1.39
CA GLY A 26 12.18 5.64 1.56
C GLY A 26 10.77 5.57 2.18
N ILE A 27 9.95 4.61 1.76
CA ILE A 27 8.58 4.43 2.26
C ILE A 27 8.58 3.82 3.66
N GLN A 28 9.43 2.83 3.94
CA GLN A 28 9.61 2.24 5.27
C GLN A 28 10.07 3.27 6.30
N GLY A 29 10.95 4.20 5.90
CA GLY A 29 11.41 5.31 6.73
C GLY A 29 10.31 6.31 7.13
N ARG A 30 9.05 6.13 6.69
CA ARG A 30 7.89 6.95 7.08
C ARG A 30 7.02 6.32 8.16
N HIS A 31 7.39 5.12 8.63
CA HIS A 31 6.60 4.33 9.57
C HIS A 31 7.41 3.99 10.81
N THR A 32 6.71 3.72 11.91
CA THR A 32 7.37 3.31 13.15
C THR A 32 7.92 1.90 13.06
N GLN A 33 8.89 1.56 13.92
CA GLN A 33 9.42 0.19 14.05
C GLN A 33 8.37 -0.83 14.54
N LYS A 34 7.25 -0.35 15.13
CA LYS A 34 6.11 -1.20 15.48
C LYS A 34 5.35 -1.66 14.23
N THR A 35 5.25 -0.80 13.23
CA THR A 35 4.63 -1.08 11.93
C THR A 35 5.60 -1.87 11.04
N ILE A 36 6.84 -1.40 10.90
CA ILE A 36 7.88 -2.03 10.08
C ILE A 36 8.72 -2.98 10.92
N THR A 37 8.16 -4.15 11.19
CA THR A 37 8.88 -5.23 11.87
C THR A 37 9.94 -5.88 10.95
N PRO A 38 10.97 -6.56 11.49
CA PRO A 38 11.95 -7.30 10.68
C PRO A 38 11.30 -8.31 9.72
N ARG A 39 10.19 -8.93 10.15
CA ARG A 39 9.41 -9.84 9.30
C ARG A 39 8.80 -9.12 8.10
N VAL A 40 8.19 -7.96 8.32
CA VAL A 40 7.60 -7.15 7.25
C VAL A 40 8.66 -6.68 6.26
N LYS A 41 9.84 -6.25 6.74
CA LYS A 41 10.98 -5.88 5.91
C LYS A 41 11.47 -7.07 5.07
N GLY A 42 11.70 -8.23 5.68
CA GLY A 42 12.17 -9.42 4.97
C GLY A 42 11.20 -9.94 3.90
N ILE A 43 9.88 -9.78 4.08
CA ILE A 43 8.89 -10.11 3.04
C ILE A 43 9.03 -9.14 1.85
N MET A 44 9.14 -7.84 2.10
CA MET A 44 9.27 -6.83 1.03
C MET A 44 10.57 -6.99 0.23
N GLU A 45 11.69 -7.28 0.90
CA GLU A 45 12.97 -7.57 0.25
C GLU A 45 12.85 -8.78 -0.68
N LYS A 46 12.21 -9.88 -0.24
CA LYS A 46 11.92 -11.03 -1.11
C LYS A 46 11.02 -10.66 -2.29
N LEU A 47 9.99 -9.82 -2.08
CA LEU A 47 9.04 -9.43 -3.14
C LEU A 47 9.72 -8.69 -4.30
N ALA A 48 10.69 -7.83 -4.00
CA ALA A 48 11.40 -7.07 -5.03
C ALA A 48 11.95 -8.00 -6.12
N PHE A 49 12.55 -9.12 -5.74
CA PHE A 49 13.10 -10.10 -6.68
C PHE A 49 12.06 -11.07 -7.27
N LEU A 50 10.89 -11.23 -6.66
CA LEU A 50 9.93 -12.29 -7.02
C LEU A 50 8.79 -11.84 -7.93
N HIS A 51 8.25 -10.63 -7.71
CA HIS A 51 6.97 -10.23 -8.28
C HIS A 51 6.97 -10.15 -9.82
N ASP A 52 8.14 -9.88 -10.41
CA ASP A 52 8.32 -9.65 -11.84
C ASP A 52 9.11 -10.76 -12.57
N LEU A 53 9.41 -11.89 -11.91
CA LEU A 53 10.15 -12.99 -12.54
C LEU A 53 9.50 -13.53 -13.82
N GLY A 54 8.17 -13.45 -13.94
CA GLY A 54 7.45 -13.84 -15.15
C GLY A 54 7.77 -12.98 -16.39
N LYS A 55 8.42 -11.80 -16.22
CA LYS A 55 8.87 -10.94 -17.32
C LYS A 55 9.99 -11.58 -18.15
N GLY A 56 10.64 -12.63 -17.65
CA GLY A 56 11.65 -13.40 -18.40
C GLY A 56 11.14 -14.21 -19.59
N THR A 57 9.82 -14.19 -19.87
CA THR A 57 9.25 -14.85 -21.06
C THR A 57 9.57 -14.09 -22.35
N SER A 58 9.85 -14.84 -23.42
CA SER A 58 10.07 -14.25 -24.75
C SER A 58 8.88 -13.40 -25.23
N ALA A 59 7.64 -13.82 -24.93
CA ALA A 59 6.43 -13.05 -25.25
C ALA A 59 6.38 -11.70 -24.54
N PHE A 60 6.72 -11.63 -23.24
CA PHE A 60 6.83 -10.34 -22.53
C PHE A 60 7.96 -9.48 -23.10
N GLN A 61 9.13 -10.08 -23.38
CA GLN A 61 10.29 -9.36 -23.90
C GLN A 61 10.05 -8.80 -25.32
N GLU A 62 9.31 -9.52 -26.16
CA GLU A 62 8.86 -9.01 -27.46
C GLU A 62 7.87 -7.84 -27.30
N TYR A 63 6.90 -7.98 -26.40
CA TYR A 63 5.94 -6.92 -26.07
C TYR A 63 6.62 -5.65 -25.58
N ILE A 64 7.50 -5.76 -24.58
CA ILE A 64 8.06 -4.59 -23.90
C ILE A 64 9.05 -3.82 -24.77
N ALA A 65 9.63 -4.47 -25.78
CA ALA A 65 10.50 -3.83 -26.76
C ALA A 65 9.74 -2.83 -27.67
N ASN A 66 8.47 -3.08 -27.98
CA ASN A 66 7.63 -2.15 -28.76
C ASN A 66 6.14 -2.30 -28.42
N PRO A 67 5.69 -1.78 -27.25
CA PRO A 67 4.34 -2.00 -26.76
C PRO A 67 3.24 -1.54 -27.73
N GLN A 68 3.48 -0.43 -28.46
CA GLN A 68 2.49 0.18 -29.37
C GLN A 68 2.24 -0.66 -30.63
N ASN A 69 3.20 -1.49 -31.03
CA ASN A 69 3.12 -2.30 -32.25
C ASN A 69 3.12 -3.80 -31.98
N TYR A 70 2.96 -4.22 -30.72
CA TYR A 70 2.90 -5.62 -30.36
C TYR A 70 1.67 -6.30 -30.98
N LYS A 71 1.89 -7.38 -31.72
CA LYS A 71 0.84 -8.16 -32.42
C LYS A 71 0.66 -9.57 -31.85
N GLY A 72 1.42 -9.93 -30.81
CA GLY A 72 1.32 -11.23 -30.16
C GLY A 72 0.08 -11.35 -29.27
N ASP A 73 -0.06 -12.52 -28.64
CA ASP A 73 -1.19 -12.81 -27.75
C ASP A 73 -1.08 -11.96 -26.45
N ALA A 74 -2.19 -11.35 -26.05
CA ALA A 74 -2.27 -10.49 -24.87
C ALA A 74 -2.16 -11.25 -23.55
N GLU A 75 -2.60 -12.51 -23.50
CA GLU A 75 -2.50 -13.37 -22.33
C GLU A 75 -1.07 -13.90 -22.16
N GLU A 76 -0.36 -14.16 -23.26
CA GLU A 76 1.02 -14.70 -23.23
C GLU A 76 2.04 -13.71 -22.66
N LYS A 77 1.80 -12.41 -22.82
CA LYS A 77 2.62 -11.37 -22.18
C LYS A 77 2.27 -11.13 -20.70
N SER A 78 1.23 -11.76 -20.14
CA SER A 78 0.87 -11.57 -18.73
C SER A 78 1.86 -12.30 -17.82
N HIS A 79 2.58 -11.58 -16.95
CA HIS A 79 3.64 -12.18 -16.14
C HIS A 79 3.22 -12.57 -14.71
N SER A 80 2.24 -11.87 -14.14
CA SER A 80 1.86 -12.02 -12.71
C SER A 80 1.50 -13.45 -12.26
N ALA A 81 0.85 -14.23 -13.14
CA ALA A 81 0.51 -15.62 -12.81
C ALA A 81 1.74 -16.53 -12.75
N LEU A 82 2.70 -16.30 -13.65
CA LEU A 82 3.95 -17.03 -13.71
C LEU A 82 4.86 -16.66 -12.54
N SER A 83 4.96 -15.36 -12.19
CA SER A 83 5.67 -14.90 -11.00
C SER A 83 5.14 -15.55 -9.71
N LEU A 84 3.82 -15.73 -9.59
CA LEU A 84 3.22 -16.49 -8.48
C LEU A 84 3.73 -17.95 -8.45
N LEU A 85 3.83 -18.62 -9.60
CA LEU A 85 4.34 -20.00 -9.62
C LEU A 85 5.79 -20.05 -9.15
N PHE A 86 6.62 -19.12 -9.61
CA PHE A 86 8.03 -19.05 -9.20
C PHE A 86 8.20 -18.75 -7.72
N ALA A 87 7.39 -17.85 -7.15
CA ALA A 87 7.36 -17.60 -5.72
C ALA A 87 6.99 -18.87 -4.93
N LEU A 88 5.97 -19.62 -5.37
CA LEU A 88 5.55 -20.87 -4.71
C LEU A 88 6.62 -21.97 -4.81
N VAL A 89 7.24 -22.14 -5.98
CA VAL A 89 8.29 -23.15 -6.20
C VAL A 89 9.50 -22.88 -5.32
N LYS A 90 9.98 -21.64 -5.30
CA LYS A 90 11.13 -21.25 -4.47
C LYS A 90 10.80 -21.43 -2.99
N ALA A 91 9.63 -20.96 -2.55
CA ALA A 91 9.18 -21.13 -1.17
C ALA A 91 9.08 -22.60 -0.74
N GLN A 92 8.58 -23.48 -1.63
CA GLN A 92 8.49 -24.91 -1.36
C GLN A 92 9.88 -25.56 -1.24
N ASN A 93 10.83 -25.18 -2.11
CA ASN A 93 12.19 -25.73 -2.11
C ASN A 93 13.02 -25.24 -0.92
N GLU A 94 12.83 -23.99 -0.50
CA GLU A 94 13.57 -23.38 0.61
C GLU A 94 12.88 -23.54 1.98
N GLY A 95 11.68 -24.13 2.01
CA GLY A 95 10.95 -24.40 3.25
C GLY A 95 10.51 -23.12 3.97
N TRP A 96 10.05 -22.10 3.23
CA TRP A 96 9.57 -20.85 3.82
C TRP A 96 8.28 -21.03 4.63
N ASP A 97 8.05 -20.13 5.61
CA ASP A 97 6.82 -20.05 6.40
C ASP A 97 5.59 -19.96 5.49
N GLU A 98 4.52 -20.70 5.83
CA GLU A 98 3.35 -20.83 4.96
C GLU A 98 2.59 -19.50 4.79
N LEU A 99 2.51 -18.69 5.85
CA LEU A 99 1.80 -17.40 5.82
C LEU A 99 2.63 -16.33 5.11
N GLU A 100 3.95 -16.34 5.23
CA GLU A 100 4.83 -15.50 4.40
C GLU A 100 4.72 -15.88 2.94
N THR A 101 4.77 -17.18 2.63
CA THR A 101 4.61 -17.70 1.28
C THR A 101 3.29 -17.25 0.66
N LEU A 102 2.21 -17.24 1.46
CA LEU A 102 0.92 -16.70 1.04
C LEU A 102 1.02 -15.23 0.63
N VAL A 103 1.61 -14.38 1.45
CA VAL A 103 1.76 -12.95 1.14
C VAL A 103 2.62 -12.77 -0.12
N LEU A 104 3.73 -13.48 -0.23
CA LEU A 104 4.63 -13.41 -1.39
C LEU A 104 3.91 -13.77 -2.69
N ALA A 105 3.20 -14.91 -2.71
CA ALA A 105 2.44 -15.34 -3.87
C ALA A 105 1.27 -14.39 -4.19
N ALA A 106 0.56 -13.91 -3.17
CA ALA A 106 -0.58 -13.01 -3.33
C ALA A 106 -0.18 -11.66 -3.91
N VAL A 107 0.91 -11.06 -3.42
CA VAL A 107 1.41 -9.78 -3.95
C VAL A 107 1.98 -9.96 -5.36
N ALA A 108 2.79 -11.01 -5.59
CA ALA A 108 3.31 -11.33 -6.93
C ALA A 108 2.17 -11.51 -7.96
N LYS A 109 1.07 -12.15 -7.58
CA LYS A 109 -0.09 -12.30 -8.47
C LYS A 109 -0.90 -11.01 -8.63
N GLY A 110 -1.04 -10.25 -7.56
CA GLY A 110 -2.03 -9.19 -7.42
C GLY A 110 -1.56 -7.78 -7.79
N HIS A 111 -0.26 -7.54 -7.93
CA HIS A 111 0.31 -6.19 -8.01
C HIS A 111 -0.23 -5.30 -9.14
N HIS A 112 -0.76 -5.88 -10.23
CA HIS A 112 -1.44 -5.13 -11.31
C HIS A 112 -2.96 -4.97 -11.16
N SER A 113 -3.60 -5.69 -10.24
CA SER A 113 -5.07 -5.78 -10.20
C SER A 113 -5.66 -5.61 -8.80
N ARG A 114 -5.57 -6.65 -7.97
CA ARG A 114 -6.11 -6.68 -6.61
C ARG A 114 -5.39 -7.72 -5.78
N LEU A 115 -5.46 -7.57 -4.46
CA LEU A 115 -5.04 -8.62 -3.54
C LEU A 115 -5.90 -9.88 -3.74
N PRO A 116 -5.31 -11.03 -4.12
CA PRO A 116 -6.03 -12.28 -4.38
C PRO A 116 -6.71 -12.87 -3.13
N THR A 117 -7.64 -13.79 -3.35
CA THR A 117 -8.36 -14.51 -2.30
C THR A 117 -7.95 -15.99 -2.23
N ILE A 118 -8.11 -16.61 -1.05
CA ILE A 118 -8.15 -18.05 -0.88
C ILE A 118 -9.53 -18.41 -0.33
N PRO A 119 -10.43 -18.99 -1.14
CA PRO A 119 -11.75 -19.38 -0.65
C PRO A 119 -11.66 -20.61 0.26
N GLU A 120 -12.38 -20.60 1.39
CA GLU A 120 -12.51 -21.77 2.27
C GLU A 120 -13.30 -22.91 1.60
N LYS A 121 -14.37 -22.51 0.87
CA LYS A 121 -15.18 -23.38 0.02
C LYS A 121 -15.45 -22.65 -1.29
N LYS A 122 -15.31 -23.33 -2.43
CA LYS A 122 -15.70 -22.78 -3.73
C LYS A 122 -17.23 -22.79 -3.82
N ILE A 123 -17.85 -21.61 -3.76
CA ILE A 123 -19.30 -21.46 -3.95
C ILE A 123 -19.56 -21.23 -5.44
N GLY A 124 -20.22 -22.18 -6.10
CA GLY A 124 -20.57 -22.12 -7.53
C GLY A 124 -19.64 -22.92 -8.46
N VAL A 125 -20.01 -22.98 -9.75
CA VAL A 125 -19.27 -23.69 -10.80
C VAL A 125 -18.14 -22.80 -11.33
N GLY A 126 -17.04 -22.70 -10.60
CA GLY A 126 -15.82 -22.02 -11.05
C GLY A 126 -15.04 -21.39 -9.93
N SER A 127 -13.71 -21.55 -9.94
CA SER A 127 -12.82 -20.66 -9.19
C SER A 127 -12.97 -19.25 -9.72
N SER A 128 -13.05 -18.26 -8.83
CA SER A 128 -12.93 -16.87 -9.25
C SER A 128 -11.60 -16.69 -9.97
N GLN A 129 -11.53 -15.85 -11.00
CA GLN A 129 -10.25 -15.56 -11.66
C GLN A 129 -9.21 -14.95 -10.70
N TRP A 130 -9.66 -14.49 -9.53
CA TRP A 130 -8.90 -13.90 -8.44
C TRP A 130 -8.45 -14.88 -7.37
N ASP A 131 -8.86 -16.15 -7.45
CA ASP A 131 -8.44 -17.17 -6.51
C ASP A 131 -6.96 -17.51 -6.73
N LEU A 132 -6.19 -17.53 -5.64
CA LEU A 132 -4.77 -17.82 -5.68
C LEU A 132 -4.46 -19.24 -6.20
N ASP A 133 -5.40 -20.19 -6.05
CA ASP A 133 -5.26 -21.59 -6.49
C ASP A 133 -5.81 -21.86 -7.91
N GLY A 134 -6.28 -20.82 -8.61
CA GLY A 134 -6.91 -20.89 -9.93
C GLY A 134 -5.96 -21.15 -11.10
N PHE A 135 -4.71 -21.54 -10.85
CA PHE A 135 -3.67 -21.70 -11.89
C PHE A 135 -3.56 -23.13 -12.45
N ALA A 136 -4.06 -24.15 -11.76
CA ALA A 136 -3.80 -25.55 -12.13
C ALA A 136 -4.88 -26.20 -13.01
N GLY A 137 -5.85 -25.44 -13.55
CA GLY A 137 -6.90 -25.97 -14.44
C GLY A 137 -7.26 -25.02 -15.58
N GLY A 138 -7.97 -25.54 -16.58
CA GLY A 138 -8.53 -24.78 -17.70
C GLY A 138 -7.48 -24.09 -18.59
N GLU A 139 -7.88 -22.97 -19.20
CA GLU A 139 -7.04 -22.18 -20.09
C GLU A 139 -5.81 -21.59 -19.39
N LYS A 140 -5.95 -21.15 -18.13
CA LYS A 140 -4.83 -20.67 -17.31
C LYS A 140 -3.70 -21.70 -17.19
N ALA A 141 -4.03 -22.96 -16.93
CA ALA A 141 -3.03 -24.01 -16.86
C ALA A 141 -2.35 -24.23 -18.21
N ARG A 142 -3.08 -24.17 -19.33
CA ARG A 142 -2.51 -24.28 -20.67
C ARG A 142 -1.54 -23.13 -20.96
N LEU A 143 -1.94 -21.91 -20.63
CA LEU A 143 -1.14 -20.70 -20.77
C LEU A 143 0.17 -20.80 -19.96
N LEU A 144 0.08 -21.13 -18.67
CA LEU A 144 1.25 -21.24 -17.80
C LEU A 144 2.25 -22.30 -18.28
N LYS A 145 1.76 -23.43 -18.79
CA LYS A 145 2.63 -24.46 -19.40
C LYS A 145 3.36 -23.92 -20.63
N LYS A 146 2.66 -23.16 -21.48
CA LYS A 146 3.27 -22.51 -22.65
C LYS A 146 4.33 -21.50 -22.21
N GLN A 147 3.99 -20.64 -21.25
CA GLN A 147 4.90 -19.62 -20.73
C GLN A 147 6.14 -20.19 -20.05
N LEU A 148 6.04 -21.31 -19.31
CA LEU A 148 7.21 -22.00 -18.73
C LEU A 148 8.26 -22.39 -19.77
N GLY A 149 7.84 -22.73 -21.00
CA GLY A 149 8.73 -23.02 -22.13
C GLY A 149 9.25 -21.77 -22.86
N MET A 150 8.73 -20.58 -22.54
CA MET A 150 9.14 -19.31 -23.15
C MET A 150 10.16 -18.53 -22.30
N VAL A 151 10.39 -18.96 -21.06
CA VAL A 151 11.29 -18.26 -20.15
C VAL A 151 12.73 -18.52 -20.55
N ASN A 152 13.50 -17.44 -20.67
CA ASN A 152 14.95 -17.53 -20.75
C ASN A 152 15.52 -17.58 -19.33
N TYR A 153 15.77 -18.80 -18.82
CA TYR A 153 16.17 -19.01 -17.43
C TYR A 153 17.59 -18.52 -17.13
N ASP A 154 18.51 -18.62 -18.11
CA ASP A 154 19.90 -18.18 -17.93
C ASP A 154 19.96 -16.66 -17.79
N ASP A 155 19.39 -15.92 -18.75
CA ASP A 155 19.37 -14.45 -18.70
C ASP A 155 18.60 -13.94 -17.45
N LEU A 156 17.53 -14.63 -17.04
CA LEU A 156 16.79 -14.29 -15.83
C LEU A 156 17.58 -14.55 -14.55
N ALA A 157 18.36 -15.63 -14.49
CA ALA A 157 19.23 -15.93 -13.36
C ALA A 157 20.37 -14.91 -13.25
N GLU A 158 20.94 -14.47 -14.37
CA GLU A 158 21.95 -13.40 -14.39
C GLU A 158 21.39 -12.05 -13.90
N GLU A 159 20.18 -11.67 -14.31
CA GLU A 159 19.55 -10.40 -13.92
C GLU A 159 19.07 -10.37 -12.46
N THR A 160 18.70 -11.51 -11.89
CA THR A 160 18.05 -11.57 -10.56
C THR A 160 18.87 -12.28 -9.49
N GLY A 161 19.91 -13.02 -9.88
CA GLY A 161 20.64 -13.94 -9.00
C GLY A 161 19.85 -15.18 -8.59
N ILE A 162 18.68 -15.45 -9.19
CA ILE A 162 17.81 -16.58 -8.84
C ILE A 162 17.87 -17.65 -9.94
N ASP A 163 18.52 -18.78 -9.63
CA ASP A 163 18.48 -19.98 -10.45
C ASP A 163 17.12 -20.70 -10.31
N LEU A 164 16.12 -20.23 -11.06
CA LEU A 164 14.80 -20.84 -11.12
C LEU A 164 14.81 -22.21 -11.78
N GLU A 165 15.71 -22.43 -12.75
CA GLU A 165 15.76 -23.69 -13.49
C GLU A 165 16.08 -24.86 -12.55
N LYS A 166 16.99 -24.67 -11.60
CA LYS A 166 17.30 -25.63 -10.54
C LYS A 166 16.06 -26.03 -9.73
N TYR A 167 15.23 -25.07 -9.31
CA TYR A 167 14.03 -25.36 -8.52
C TYR A 167 12.90 -26.01 -9.34
N LEU A 168 12.85 -25.72 -10.65
CA LEU A 168 11.88 -26.34 -11.56
C LEU A 168 12.28 -27.77 -11.93
N LYS A 169 13.58 -28.04 -12.09
CA LYS A 169 14.14 -29.39 -12.27
C LYS A 169 13.86 -30.27 -11.05
N SER A 170 14.06 -29.77 -9.83
CA SER A 170 13.78 -30.54 -8.60
C SER A 170 12.30 -30.93 -8.44
N THR A 171 11.39 -30.23 -9.13
CA THR A 171 9.94 -30.47 -9.09
C THR A 171 9.40 -31.16 -10.35
N ASN A 172 10.27 -31.63 -11.26
CA ASN A 172 9.93 -32.23 -12.55
C ASN A 172 8.98 -31.37 -13.40
N ALA A 173 9.12 -30.04 -13.32
CA ALA A 173 8.24 -29.09 -14.00
C ALA A 173 8.34 -29.19 -15.54
N PHE A 174 9.54 -29.50 -16.06
CA PHE A 174 9.80 -29.63 -17.48
C PHE A 174 9.28 -30.94 -18.08
N ASP A 175 9.37 -32.05 -17.33
CA ASP A 175 8.94 -33.37 -17.81
C ASP A 175 7.42 -33.54 -17.80
N ASN A 176 6.76 -33.01 -16.76
CA ASN A 176 5.31 -33.12 -16.62
C ASN A 176 4.72 -31.88 -15.93
N SER A 177 4.64 -30.80 -16.70
CA SER A 177 4.09 -29.52 -16.28
C SER A 177 2.65 -29.62 -15.72
N THR A 178 1.83 -30.56 -16.20
CA THR A 178 0.50 -30.83 -15.62
C THR A 178 0.59 -31.34 -14.19
N ARG A 179 1.43 -32.35 -13.94
CA ARG A 179 1.66 -32.91 -12.61
C ARG A 179 2.27 -31.87 -11.69
N PHE A 180 3.22 -31.08 -12.18
CA PHE A 180 3.84 -29.98 -11.46
C PHE A 180 2.81 -28.95 -10.95
N LEU A 181 1.94 -28.42 -11.83
CA LEU A 181 0.89 -27.48 -11.41
C LEU A 181 -0.06 -28.11 -10.39
N ALA A 182 -0.37 -29.41 -10.53
CA ALA A 182 -1.20 -30.12 -9.55
C ALA A 182 -0.51 -30.28 -8.19
N VAL A 183 0.81 -30.52 -8.16
CA VAL A 183 1.62 -30.61 -6.93
C VAL A 183 1.67 -29.25 -6.24
N LEU A 184 1.94 -28.16 -6.96
CA LEU A 184 1.92 -26.81 -6.40
C LEU A 184 0.54 -26.43 -5.86
N LYS A 185 -0.53 -26.76 -6.57
CA LYS A 185 -1.88 -26.54 -6.05
C LYS A 185 -2.15 -27.32 -4.76
N LYS A 186 -1.69 -28.57 -4.67
CA LYS A 186 -1.77 -29.35 -3.42
C LYS A 186 -0.95 -28.70 -2.30
N PHE A 187 0.21 -28.12 -2.59
CA PHE A 187 0.99 -27.36 -1.62
C PHE A 187 0.22 -26.14 -1.10
N VAL A 188 -0.38 -25.34 -1.99
CA VAL A 188 -1.22 -24.20 -1.60
C VAL A 188 -2.40 -24.64 -0.73
N ILE A 189 -3.13 -25.69 -1.11
CA ILE A 189 -4.32 -26.12 -0.37
C ILE A 189 -3.95 -26.78 0.96
N ASN A 190 -3.07 -27.78 0.93
CA ASN A 190 -2.83 -28.65 2.09
C ASN A 190 -1.89 -28.05 3.13
N ARG A 191 -1.07 -27.06 2.75
CA ARG A 191 -0.14 -26.40 3.68
C ARG A 191 -0.58 -24.96 3.95
N ILE A 192 -0.62 -24.14 2.91
CA ILE A 192 -0.86 -22.69 3.06
C ILE A 192 -2.29 -22.40 3.52
N ALA A 193 -3.29 -22.88 2.79
CA ALA A 193 -4.69 -22.66 3.13
C ALA A 193 -5.05 -23.36 4.45
N ALA A 194 -4.60 -24.60 4.66
CA ALA A 194 -4.77 -25.28 5.93
C ALA A 194 -4.20 -24.49 7.12
N LYS A 195 -3.01 -23.89 6.98
CA LYS A 195 -2.42 -23.03 8.00
C LYS A 195 -3.25 -21.76 8.22
N LEU A 196 -3.66 -21.10 7.15
CA LEU A 196 -4.50 -19.89 7.21
C LEU A 196 -5.81 -20.15 7.96
N PHE A 197 -6.53 -21.21 7.61
CA PHE A 197 -7.81 -21.56 8.23
C PHE A 197 -7.67 -22.18 9.63
N SER A 198 -6.46 -22.52 10.06
CA SER A 198 -6.18 -22.94 11.44
C SER A 198 -5.97 -21.78 12.42
N LEU A 199 -5.89 -20.54 11.92
CA LEU A 199 -5.69 -19.36 12.76
C LEU A 199 -6.95 -19.06 13.58
N SER A 200 -6.76 -18.58 14.82
CA SER A 200 -7.84 -17.91 15.55
C SER A 200 -8.20 -16.59 14.85
N ASP A 201 -9.41 -16.09 15.08
CA ASP A 201 -9.91 -14.84 14.47
C ASP A 201 -8.93 -13.68 14.68
N GLU A 202 -8.42 -13.50 15.90
CA GLU A 202 -7.43 -12.46 16.22
C GLU A 202 -6.15 -12.60 15.38
N LYS A 203 -5.63 -13.82 15.22
CA LYS A 203 -4.42 -14.07 14.41
C LYS A 203 -4.71 -13.90 12.92
N ALA A 204 -5.91 -14.26 12.46
CA ALA A 204 -6.34 -14.09 11.07
C ALA A 204 -6.48 -12.60 10.72
N VAL A 205 -7.08 -11.80 11.61
CA VAL A 205 -7.19 -10.34 11.44
C VAL A 205 -5.80 -9.70 11.41
N ASN A 206 -4.92 -10.04 12.36
CA ASN A 206 -3.54 -9.54 12.37
C ASN A 206 -2.76 -9.93 11.11
N PHE A 207 -2.92 -11.17 10.63
CA PHE A 207 -2.33 -11.62 9.38
C PHE A 207 -2.86 -10.83 8.18
N ARG A 208 -4.18 -10.65 8.08
CA ARG A 208 -4.84 -9.90 7.00
C ARG A 208 -4.33 -8.47 6.93
N LEU A 209 -4.28 -7.75 8.07
CA LEU A 209 -3.79 -6.37 8.13
C LEU A 209 -2.30 -6.28 7.74
N ARG A 210 -1.47 -7.24 8.18
CA ARG A 210 -0.06 -7.29 7.76
C ARG A 210 0.10 -7.56 6.27
N ALA A 211 -0.71 -8.46 5.69
CA ALA A 211 -0.70 -8.73 4.26
C ALA A 211 -1.09 -7.48 3.46
N GLN A 212 -2.06 -6.68 3.95
CA GLN A 212 -2.43 -5.39 3.35
C GLN A 212 -1.31 -4.37 3.47
N LEU A 213 -0.66 -4.27 4.63
CA LEU A 213 0.47 -3.37 4.82
C LEU A 213 1.56 -3.65 3.79
N VAL A 214 1.97 -4.92 3.66
CA VAL A 214 2.99 -5.33 2.69
C VAL A 214 2.52 -5.06 1.26
N PHE A 215 1.29 -5.42 0.90
CA PHE A 215 0.77 -5.17 -0.44
C PHE A 215 0.73 -3.68 -0.77
N SER A 216 0.21 -2.87 0.15
CA SER A 216 0.08 -1.42 0.03
C SER A 216 1.41 -0.72 -0.21
N MET A 217 2.40 -0.97 0.66
CA MET A 217 3.73 -0.39 0.54
C MET A 217 4.45 -0.86 -0.74
N PHE A 218 4.29 -2.13 -1.10
CA PHE A 218 4.92 -2.67 -2.29
C PHE A 218 4.33 -2.07 -3.57
N LEU A 219 3.01 -1.83 -3.63
CA LEU A 219 2.37 -1.16 -4.77
C LEU A 219 2.86 0.27 -4.99
N GLU A 220 3.12 1.02 -3.91
CA GLU A 220 3.71 2.35 -4.00
C GLU A 220 5.16 2.25 -4.48
N ALA A 221 5.95 1.34 -3.89
CA ALA A 221 7.37 1.17 -4.24
C ALA A 221 7.59 0.74 -5.70
N ASP A 222 6.78 -0.20 -6.21
CA ASP A 222 6.84 -0.70 -7.60
C ASP A 222 6.59 0.41 -8.64
N LYS A 223 5.86 1.46 -8.26
CA LYS A 223 5.48 2.54 -9.18
C LYS A 223 6.27 3.81 -8.98
N ALA A 224 6.88 4.03 -7.81
CA ALA A 224 7.45 5.32 -7.43
C ALA A 224 8.40 5.89 -8.49
N PHE A 225 9.39 5.11 -8.94
CA PHE A 225 10.37 5.57 -9.93
C PHE A 225 9.82 5.72 -11.36
N LEU A 226 8.69 5.07 -11.65
CA LEU A 226 8.05 5.11 -12.96
C LEU A 226 6.99 6.21 -13.06
N ALA A 227 6.43 6.60 -11.91
CA ALA A 227 5.28 7.50 -11.83
C ALA A 227 5.66 8.95 -11.51
N VAL A 228 6.91 9.22 -11.13
CA VAL A 228 7.36 10.58 -10.82
C VAL A 228 8.67 10.92 -11.52
N SER A 229 8.77 12.16 -11.99
CA SER A 229 9.97 12.70 -12.64
C SER A 229 11.19 12.79 -11.72
N ASN A 230 10.97 13.04 -10.41
CA ASN A 230 12.02 13.15 -9.39
C ASN A 230 11.76 12.21 -8.20
N PRO A 231 12.23 10.94 -8.25
CA PRO A 231 12.02 9.96 -7.20
C PRO A 231 12.64 10.37 -5.86
N GLY A 232 13.81 11.03 -5.87
CA GLY A 232 14.46 11.51 -4.65
C GLY A 232 13.58 12.49 -3.85
N ARG A 233 12.94 13.44 -4.54
CA ARG A 233 11.97 14.37 -3.95
C ARG A 233 10.71 13.65 -3.44
N TYR A 234 10.22 12.64 -4.17
CA TYR A 234 9.06 11.87 -3.74
C TYR A 234 9.34 11.03 -2.49
N LEU A 235 10.49 10.34 -2.48
CA LEU A 235 10.90 9.44 -1.41
C LEU A 235 11.23 10.20 -0.14
N ASN A 236 11.89 11.36 -0.26
CA ASN A 236 12.15 12.24 0.87
C ASN A 236 10.86 12.96 1.33
N ARG A 237 10.37 12.63 2.53
CA ARG A 237 9.24 13.32 3.15
C ARG A 237 9.73 14.54 3.90
N GLU A 238 9.61 15.72 3.29
CA GLU A 238 9.63 16.97 4.03
C GLU A 238 8.47 16.98 5.02
N VAL A 239 8.82 16.87 6.30
CA VAL A 239 7.85 16.92 7.37
C VAL A 239 7.31 18.34 7.51
N ARG A 240 5.98 18.51 7.42
CA ARG A 240 5.30 19.75 7.80
C ARG A 240 4.66 19.61 9.18
N HIS A 241 4.96 20.54 10.08
CA HIS A 241 4.46 20.49 11.46
C HIS A 241 3.22 21.36 11.61
N TRP A 242 2.06 20.72 11.80
CA TRP A 242 0.84 21.41 12.24
C TRP A 242 0.96 21.78 13.71
N GLN A 243 1.14 23.07 14.00
CA GLN A 243 1.43 23.54 15.36
C GLN A 243 0.13 23.79 16.15
N PRO A 244 0.02 23.30 17.39
CA PRO A 244 -1.14 23.61 18.22
C PRO A 244 -1.34 25.11 18.48
N GLN A 245 -0.26 25.88 18.49
CA GLN A 245 -0.26 27.34 18.71
C GLN A 245 -1.04 28.07 17.61
N TRP A 246 -1.09 27.55 16.38
CA TRP A 246 -1.87 28.17 15.31
C TRP A 246 -3.37 28.13 15.59
N ILE A 247 -3.84 27.13 16.34
CA ILE A 247 -5.23 27.06 16.78
C ILE A 247 -5.49 28.14 17.84
N ASP A 248 -4.56 28.33 18.78
CA ASP A 248 -4.66 29.41 19.79
C ASP A 248 -4.73 30.78 19.13
N GLN A 249 -3.85 31.03 18.16
CA GLN A 249 -3.83 32.27 17.38
C GLN A 249 -5.09 32.48 16.55
N TYR A 250 -5.61 31.40 15.93
CA TYR A 250 -6.82 31.46 15.11
C TYR A 250 -8.07 31.75 15.95
N ILE A 251 -8.16 31.19 17.16
CA ILE A 251 -9.25 31.48 18.10
C ILE A 251 -9.15 32.91 18.65
N GLY A 252 -7.93 33.38 18.91
CA GLY A 252 -7.67 34.71 19.46
C GLY A 252 -8.27 34.89 20.86
N GLU A 253 -8.80 36.09 21.12
CA GLU A 253 -9.50 36.45 22.36
C GLU A 253 -11.01 36.57 22.08
N PRO A 254 -11.77 35.47 22.18
CA PRO A 254 -13.20 35.50 21.90
C PRO A 254 -13.99 36.19 23.03
N ASP A 255 -15.11 36.83 22.68
CA ASP A 255 -16.00 37.46 23.65
C ASP A 255 -16.44 36.49 24.77
N ASP A 256 -16.59 37.00 25.99
CA ASP A 256 -16.97 36.21 27.17
C ASP A 256 -18.47 35.84 27.18
N THR A 257 -18.85 34.97 26.25
CA THR A 257 -20.19 34.38 26.14
C THR A 257 -20.25 33.02 26.83
N ALA A 258 -21.44 32.61 27.27
CA ALA A 258 -21.64 31.28 27.85
C ALA A 258 -21.15 30.15 26.92
N THR A 259 -21.34 30.31 25.60
CA THR A 259 -20.87 29.38 24.57
C THR A 259 -19.34 29.33 24.50
N ASN A 260 -18.65 30.47 24.52
CA ASN A 260 -17.19 30.50 24.46
C ASN A 260 -16.56 29.95 25.74
N ARG A 261 -17.14 30.21 26.91
CA ARG A 261 -16.72 29.57 28.18
C ARG A 261 -16.80 28.04 28.11
N LEU A 262 -17.87 27.49 27.53
CA LEU A 262 -18.00 26.04 27.32
C LEU A 262 -16.95 25.50 26.34
N ARG A 263 -16.69 26.22 25.24
CA ARG A 263 -15.65 25.84 24.26
C ARG A 263 -14.25 25.82 24.88
N HIS A 264 -13.89 26.85 25.66
CA HIS A 264 -12.62 26.90 26.38
C HIS A 264 -12.49 25.76 27.39
N LYS A 265 -13.55 25.48 28.16
CA LYS A 265 -13.57 24.37 29.11
C LYS A 265 -13.36 23.02 28.41
N ALA A 266 -14.12 22.75 27.35
CA ALA A 266 -14.01 21.50 26.58
C ALA A 266 -12.61 21.31 25.99
N ARG A 267 -12.00 22.38 25.47
CA ARG A 267 -10.63 22.34 24.95
C ARG A 267 -9.61 22.04 26.04
N GLY A 268 -9.77 22.64 27.24
CA GLY A 268 -8.95 22.33 28.41
C GLY A 268 -9.06 20.87 28.86
N GLU A 269 -10.28 20.31 28.85
CA GLU A 269 -10.53 18.90 29.16
C GLU A 269 -9.80 17.96 28.17
N ILE A 270 -9.85 18.25 26.87
CA ILE A 270 -9.11 17.49 25.85
C ILE A 270 -7.60 17.51 26.11
N ILE A 271 -7.02 18.69 26.35
CA ILE A 271 -5.59 18.82 26.62
C ILE A 271 -5.19 18.05 27.87
N ASN A 272 -6.02 18.11 28.93
CA ASN A 272 -5.78 17.38 30.17
C ASN A 272 -5.90 15.86 29.97
N ALA A 273 -6.87 15.40 29.18
CA ALA A 273 -7.03 13.99 28.85
C ALA A 273 -5.82 13.44 28.08
N ILE A 274 -5.30 14.19 27.10
CA ILE A 274 -4.11 13.82 26.34
C ILE A 274 -2.88 13.74 27.26
N ARG A 275 -2.68 14.72 28.14
CA ARG A 275 -1.53 14.76 29.06
C ARG A 275 -1.52 13.63 30.09
N ARG A 276 -2.70 13.18 30.52
CA ARG A 276 -2.85 12.07 31.48
C ARG A 276 -2.85 10.70 30.81
N ASN A 277 -2.90 10.66 29.48
CA ASN A 277 -2.98 9.41 28.75
C ASN A 277 -1.59 8.77 28.60
N GLU A 278 -1.44 7.55 29.11
CA GLU A 278 -0.22 6.76 28.94
C GLU A 278 -0.37 5.66 27.88
N THR A 279 -1.60 5.13 27.68
CA THR A 279 -1.81 3.89 26.90
C THR A 279 -3.02 3.89 25.99
N GLU A 280 -4.03 4.74 26.23
CA GLU A 280 -5.26 4.76 25.44
C GLU A 280 -5.00 5.21 24.01
N ARG A 281 -5.63 4.53 23.05
CA ARG A 281 -5.53 4.84 21.62
C ARG A 281 -6.83 5.38 21.03
N ILE A 282 -7.93 5.22 21.75
CA ILE A 282 -9.26 5.61 21.29
C ILE A 282 -9.82 6.64 22.26
N PHE A 283 -10.21 7.79 21.73
CA PHE A 283 -10.83 8.88 22.47
C PHE A 283 -12.22 9.13 21.93
N SER A 284 -13.16 9.50 22.80
CA SER A 284 -14.52 9.86 22.41
C SER A 284 -14.86 11.26 22.92
N LEU A 285 -15.40 12.10 22.03
CA LEU A 285 -15.83 13.47 22.34
C LEU A 285 -17.33 13.62 22.05
N THR A 286 -18.14 13.68 23.10
CA THR A 286 -19.57 13.97 23.01
C THR A 286 -19.81 15.44 23.35
N ALA A 287 -20.16 16.24 22.33
CA ALA A 287 -20.46 17.67 22.49
C ALA A 287 -21.70 18.06 21.66
N PRO A 288 -22.48 19.08 22.05
CA PRO A 288 -23.58 19.57 21.23
C PRO A 288 -23.09 20.29 19.97
N THR A 289 -23.97 20.43 18.97
CA THR A 289 -23.70 21.24 17.76
C THR A 289 -23.35 22.68 18.15
N GLY A 290 -22.43 23.31 17.42
CA GLY A 290 -21.95 24.65 17.75
C GLY A 290 -20.85 24.71 18.83
N SER A 291 -20.47 23.59 19.44
CA SER A 291 -19.38 23.53 20.43
C SER A 291 -17.96 23.62 19.83
N GLY A 292 -17.83 23.88 18.53
CA GLY A 292 -16.52 23.96 17.87
C GLY A 292 -15.81 22.60 17.71
N LYS A 293 -16.57 21.53 17.44
CA LYS A 293 -16.03 20.15 17.31
C LYS A 293 -14.83 20.05 16.37
N THR A 294 -14.84 20.79 15.25
CA THR A 294 -13.72 20.84 14.30
C THR A 294 -12.44 21.34 14.96
N LEU A 295 -12.50 22.46 15.69
CA LEU A 295 -11.33 23.03 16.39
C LEU A 295 -10.91 22.18 17.60
N LEU A 296 -11.86 21.53 18.27
CA LEU A 296 -11.58 20.58 19.35
C LEU A 296 -10.83 19.34 18.82
N ALA A 297 -11.28 18.79 17.68
CA ALA A 297 -10.62 17.68 17.01
C ALA A 297 -9.24 18.06 16.47
N ALA A 298 -9.10 19.25 15.87
CA ALA A 298 -7.81 19.79 15.45
C ALA A 298 -6.86 19.97 16.66
N THR A 299 -7.37 20.48 17.78
CA THR A 299 -6.59 20.60 19.03
C THR A 299 -6.10 19.24 19.50
N TRP A 300 -6.98 18.23 19.50
CA TRP A 300 -6.62 16.87 19.86
C TRP A 300 -5.52 16.32 18.95
N ALA A 301 -5.71 16.40 17.64
CA ALA A 301 -4.77 15.85 16.67
C ALA A 301 -3.41 16.56 16.72
N PHE A 302 -3.37 17.89 16.77
CA PHE A 302 -2.12 18.64 16.74
C PHE A 302 -1.33 18.45 18.04
N LYS A 303 -2.01 18.43 19.20
CA LYS A 303 -1.34 18.18 20.48
C LYS A 303 -0.84 16.74 20.61
N LEU A 304 -1.64 15.76 20.22
CA LEU A 304 -1.20 14.36 20.26
C LEU A 304 -0.07 14.11 19.27
N ARG A 305 -0.12 14.74 18.09
CA ARG A 305 0.97 14.72 17.10
C ARG A 305 2.24 15.35 17.65
N GLU A 306 2.17 16.53 18.29
CA GLU A 306 3.30 17.18 18.96
C GLU A 306 3.97 16.25 19.98
N ILE A 307 3.18 15.61 20.85
CA ILE A 307 3.69 14.69 21.89
C ILE A 307 4.28 13.42 21.28
N THR A 308 3.60 12.81 20.31
CA THR A 308 4.05 11.54 19.71
C THR A 308 5.32 11.73 18.86
N SER A 309 5.46 12.90 18.23
CA SER A 309 6.65 13.26 17.44
C SER A 309 7.87 13.56 18.33
N ALA A 310 7.68 13.78 19.63
CA ALA A 310 8.78 13.98 20.56
C ALA A 310 9.54 12.67 20.88
N ALA A 311 8.97 11.50 20.57
CA ALA A 311 9.60 10.18 20.72
C ALA A 311 8.85 9.10 19.90
N PRO A 312 9.13 8.82 18.60
CA PRO A 312 10.36 8.94 17.80
C PRO A 312 10.20 9.80 16.51
N GLU A 313 11.24 9.82 15.66
CA GLU A 313 11.59 10.74 14.53
C GLU A 313 10.57 10.99 13.38
N ILE A 314 9.32 10.51 13.44
CA ILE A 314 8.35 10.67 12.33
C ILE A 314 6.99 11.12 12.85
N PRO A 315 6.51 12.32 12.49
CA PRO A 315 5.20 12.77 12.92
C PRO A 315 4.08 11.96 12.25
N PRO A 316 3.06 11.55 13.04
CA PRO A 316 1.92 10.84 12.51
C PRO A 316 1.13 11.71 11.53
N LYS A 317 0.65 11.10 10.44
CA LYS A 317 -0.32 11.72 9.54
C LYS A 317 -1.63 11.94 10.26
N ILE A 318 -2.37 12.97 9.87
CA ILE A 318 -3.71 13.22 10.40
C ILE A 318 -4.71 12.89 9.30
N ILE A 319 -5.68 12.03 9.59
CA ILE A 319 -6.75 11.63 8.66
C ILE A 319 -8.08 11.98 9.29
N VAL A 320 -8.82 12.89 8.66
CA VAL A 320 -10.15 13.34 9.09
C VAL A 320 -11.18 12.70 8.18
N VAL A 321 -12.02 11.84 8.73
CA VAL A 321 -13.05 11.09 8.01
C VAL A 321 -14.41 11.71 8.30
N LEU A 322 -15.11 12.16 7.26
CA LEU A 322 -16.39 12.88 7.39
C LEU A 322 -17.48 12.29 6.50
N PRO A 323 -18.76 12.36 6.91
CA PRO A 323 -19.85 11.68 6.21
C PRO A 323 -20.37 12.41 4.97
N PHE A 324 -20.23 13.74 4.89
CA PHE A 324 -20.83 14.56 3.83
C PHE A 324 -19.83 15.52 3.21
N LEU A 325 -19.92 15.71 1.89
CA LEU A 325 -19.04 16.62 1.14
C LEU A 325 -19.15 18.07 1.64
N SER A 326 -20.34 18.54 1.99
CA SER A 326 -20.52 19.89 2.52
C SER A 326 -19.76 20.13 3.83
N VAL A 327 -19.70 19.10 4.69
CA VAL A 327 -18.97 19.16 5.97
C VAL A 327 -17.46 19.04 5.73
N ILE A 328 -17.05 18.28 4.71
CA ILE A 328 -15.66 18.22 4.25
C ILE A 328 -15.22 19.61 3.80
N ASP A 329 -15.93 20.25 2.86
CA ASP A 329 -15.57 21.56 2.34
C ASP A 329 -15.49 22.62 3.44
N GLN A 330 -16.42 22.60 4.40
CA GLN A 330 -16.37 23.48 5.56
C GLN A 330 -15.13 23.20 6.42
N THR A 331 -14.85 21.92 6.70
CA THR A 331 -13.72 21.53 7.53
C THR A 331 -12.39 21.87 6.87
N SER A 332 -12.25 21.64 5.57
CA SER A 332 -11.06 22.00 4.79
C SER A 332 -10.78 23.49 4.89
N ARG A 333 -11.79 24.36 4.73
CA ARG A 333 -11.64 25.81 4.89
C ARG A 333 -11.17 26.20 6.28
N GLU A 334 -11.66 25.55 7.34
CA GLU A 334 -11.18 25.80 8.70
C GLU A 334 -9.69 25.43 8.85
N TYR A 335 -9.26 24.27 8.34
CA TYR A 335 -7.85 23.88 8.37
C TYR A 335 -6.96 24.80 7.53
N GLU A 336 -7.43 25.26 6.37
CA GLU A 336 -6.74 26.27 5.55
C GLU A 336 -6.58 27.60 6.29
N ASN A 337 -7.60 28.05 7.03
CA ASN A 337 -7.53 29.28 7.81
C ASN A 337 -6.57 29.17 9.00
N ILE A 338 -6.53 28.01 9.67
CA ILE A 338 -5.53 27.72 10.71
C ILE A 338 -4.13 27.77 10.10
N LEU A 339 -3.93 27.18 8.92
CA LEU A 339 -2.64 27.18 8.24
C LEU A 339 -2.19 28.58 7.81
N LYS A 340 -3.11 29.39 7.29
CA LYS A 340 -2.88 30.82 6.97
C LYS A 340 -2.48 31.63 8.20
N THR A 341 -3.09 31.33 9.36
CA THR A 341 -2.71 31.95 10.64
C THR A 341 -1.26 31.62 11.01
N GLY A 342 -0.80 30.41 10.68
CA GLY A 342 0.59 30.00 10.80
C GLY A 342 1.55 30.61 9.75
N GLY A 343 1.04 31.43 8.81
CA GLY A 343 1.85 32.07 7.77
C GLY A 343 2.11 31.21 6.52
N TYR A 344 1.37 30.12 6.34
CA TYR A 344 1.55 29.20 5.21
C TYR A 344 0.36 29.24 4.24
N ILE A 345 0.64 28.92 2.98
CA ILE A 345 -0.38 28.73 1.94
C ILE A 345 -0.71 27.24 1.88
N ALA A 346 -2.01 26.93 1.87
CA ALA A 346 -2.47 25.56 1.74
C ALA A 346 -2.19 25.01 0.34
N ASP A 347 -1.47 23.89 0.29
CA ASP A 347 -1.30 23.04 -0.88
C ASP A 347 -1.37 21.56 -0.45
N GLY A 348 -1.27 20.65 -1.41
CA GLY A 348 -1.29 19.21 -1.18
C GLY A 348 -0.15 18.70 -0.31
N THR A 349 0.93 19.45 -0.07
CA THR A 349 1.95 19.02 0.90
C THR A 349 1.41 19.13 2.33
N TRP A 350 0.55 20.11 2.60
CA TRP A 350 -0.07 20.34 3.90
C TRP A 350 -1.40 19.60 4.07
N LEU A 351 -2.31 19.76 3.10
CA LEU A 351 -3.71 19.38 3.19
C LEU A 351 -4.20 18.79 1.87
N LEU A 352 -4.81 17.61 1.92
CA LEU A 352 -5.46 16.99 0.75
C LEU A 352 -6.91 16.61 1.06
N ASN A 353 -7.82 17.05 0.20
CA ASN A 353 -9.18 16.56 0.17
C ASN A 353 -9.25 15.32 -0.72
N SER A 354 -9.71 14.19 -0.18
CA SER A 354 -9.84 12.93 -0.90
C SER A 354 -11.29 12.48 -0.98
N HIS A 355 -11.95 12.85 -2.06
CA HIS A 355 -13.30 12.41 -2.41
C HIS A 355 -13.48 12.35 -3.93
N SER A 356 -14.59 11.78 -4.40
CA SER A 356 -14.83 11.57 -5.85
C SER A 356 -14.83 12.85 -6.68
N LEU A 357 -15.17 13.99 -6.07
CA LEU A 357 -15.24 15.31 -6.71
C LEU A 357 -14.04 16.21 -6.38
N ALA A 358 -13.02 15.70 -5.68
CA ALA A 358 -11.87 16.51 -5.30
C ALA A 358 -11.00 16.79 -6.54
N ASP A 359 -10.42 17.98 -6.58
CA ASP A 359 -9.37 18.27 -7.57
C ASP A 359 -8.19 17.33 -7.35
N ARG A 360 -7.59 16.87 -8.44
CA ARG A 360 -6.39 16.02 -8.44
C ARG A 360 -5.11 16.84 -8.56
N ASN A 361 -5.19 18.15 -8.35
CA ASN A 361 -4.02 19.02 -8.19
C ASN A 361 -3.40 18.82 -6.80
N TYR A 362 -2.12 18.42 -6.74
CA TYR A 362 -1.40 18.25 -5.47
C TYR A 362 -0.70 19.54 -5.06
N ALA A 363 0.33 19.97 -5.80
CA ALA A 363 1.03 21.22 -5.53
C ALA A 363 1.57 21.78 -6.84
N ASP A 364 1.53 23.10 -7.01
CA ASP A 364 1.91 23.76 -8.26
C ASP A 364 3.41 23.67 -8.58
N CYS A 365 4.23 23.34 -7.57
CA CYS A 365 5.66 23.10 -7.72
C CYS A 365 6.00 21.69 -8.24
N LEU A 366 5.00 20.87 -8.58
CA LEU A 366 5.16 19.56 -9.22
C LEU A 366 4.71 19.64 -10.67
N GLU A 367 5.32 18.80 -11.51
CA GLU A 367 4.86 18.57 -12.87
C GLU A 367 3.44 17.98 -12.86
N ASP A 368 2.62 18.35 -13.84
CA ASP A 368 1.21 17.91 -13.89
C ASP A 368 1.05 16.39 -13.96
N GLU A 369 2.03 15.69 -14.55
CA GLU A 369 2.06 14.23 -14.68
C GLU A 369 2.35 13.53 -13.33
N ASP A 370 3.07 14.19 -12.42
CA ASP A 370 3.44 13.63 -11.11
C ASP A 370 2.29 13.73 -10.10
N LYS A 371 1.49 14.81 -10.17
CA LYS A 371 0.44 15.16 -9.18
C LYS A 371 -0.53 14.01 -8.87
N PRO A 372 -1.06 13.25 -9.87
CA PRO A 372 -1.99 12.16 -9.61
C PRO A 372 -1.42 11.09 -8.68
N PHE A 373 -0.12 10.80 -8.77
CA PHE A 373 0.53 9.78 -7.95
C PHE A 373 0.62 10.21 -6.48
N PHE A 374 0.94 11.47 -6.20
CA PHE A 374 0.93 12.02 -4.84
C PHE A 374 -0.48 12.00 -4.22
N VAL A 375 -1.51 12.28 -5.01
CA VAL A 375 -2.91 12.19 -4.58
C VAL A 375 -3.33 10.74 -4.31
N ASP A 376 -3.02 9.81 -5.22
CA ASP A 376 -3.42 8.41 -5.09
C ASP A 376 -2.72 7.68 -3.94
N THR A 377 -1.52 8.11 -3.57
CA THR A 377 -0.71 7.59 -2.46
C THR A 377 -0.95 8.32 -1.14
N TRP A 378 -1.92 9.25 -1.07
CA TRP A 378 -2.25 9.98 0.17
C TRP A 378 -1.01 10.62 0.81
N ARG A 379 -0.22 11.33 -0.02
CA ARG A 379 1.13 11.75 0.36
C ARG A 379 1.18 12.89 1.39
N SER A 380 0.09 13.63 1.57
CA SER A 380 -0.08 14.82 2.41
C SER A 380 0.04 14.59 3.92
N GLU A 381 0.31 15.65 4.66
CA GLU A 381 0.42 15.63 6.13
C GLU A 381 -0.93 15.57 6.86
N LEU A 382 -1.95 16.18 6.28
CA LEU A 382 -3.34 16.09 6.70
C LEU A 382 -4.21 15.70 5.50
N ILE A 383 -5.07 14.70 5.69
CA ILE A 383 -5.99 14.21 4.67
C ILE A 383 -7.41 14.35 5.21
N ILE A 384 -8.30 15.01 4.48
CA ILE A 384 -9.73 15.04 4.77
C ILE A 384 -10.43 14.18 3.73
N THR A 385 -11.15 13.16 4.17
CA THR A 385 -11.68 12.11 3.30
C THR A 385 -13.10 11.74 3.68
N THR A 386 -13.82 11.07 2.77
CA THR A 386 -15.12 10.47 3.09
C THR A 386 -14.97 9.12 3.78
N TYR A 387 -16.03 8.69 4.48
CA TYR A 387 -16.16 7.32 4.99
C TYR A 387 -15.97 6.27 3.90
N ASP A 388 -16.52 6.48 2.69
CA ASP A 388 -16.35 5.56 1.56
C ASP A 388 -14.89 5.36 1.20
N GLN A 389 -14.13 6.45 1.02
CA GLN A 389 -12.71 6.36 0.64
C GLN A 389 -11.86 5.73 1.75
N PHE A 390 -12.18 6.02 3.02
CA PHE A 390 -11.54 5.39 4.17
C PHE A 390 -11.81 3.87 4.21
N LEU A 391 -13.08 3.47 4.13
CA LEU A 391 -13.49 2.06 4.15
C LEU A 391 -12.99 1.29 2.92
N MET A 392 -12.96 1.91 1.74
CA MET A 392 -12.36 1.30 0.55
C MET A 392 -10.86 1.08 0.72
N SER A 393 -10.13 2.02 1.31
CA SER A 393 -8.70 1.85 1.60
C SER A 393 -8.46 0.69 2.59
N LEU A 394 -9.38 0.50 3.54
CA LEU A 394 -9.33 -0.60 4.52
C LEU A 394 -9.73 -1.97 3.92
N MET A 395 -10.79 -2.03 3.11
CA MET A 395 -11.47 -3.29 2.77
C MET A 395 -11.39 -3.69 1.30
N ASP A 396 -11.31 -2.74 0.37
CA ASP A 396 -11.37 -3.03 -1.06
C ASP A 396 -10.01 -3.55 -1.55
N PRO A 397 -9.91 -4.77 -2.11
CA PRO A 397 -8.63 -5.35 -2.46
C PRO A 397 -8.00 -4.78 -3.73
N ARG A 398 -8.70 -3.91 -4.48
CA ARG A 398 -8.16 -3.31 -5.72
C ARG A 398 -6.96 -2.43 -5.42
N THR A 399 -5.96 -2.50 -6.28
CA THR A 399 -4.68 -1.78 -6.14
C THR A 399 -4.85 -0.28 -5.87
N ARG A 400 -5.76 0.38 -6.60
CA ARG A 400 -6.03 1.82 -6.47
C ARG A 400 -6.41 2.27 -5.05
N TYR A 401 -7.05 1.40 -4.27
CA TYR A 401 -7.41 1.70 -2.89
C TYR A 401 -6.37 1.15 -1.91
N GLN A 402 -5.84 -0.04 -2.20
CA GLN A 402 -4.82 -0.65 -1.36
C GLN A 402 -3.53 0.18 -1.30
N MET A 403 -3.17 0.98 -2.31
CA MET A 403 -2.04 1.92 -2.23
C MET A 403 -2.14 2.91 -1.05
N ARG A 404 -3.34 3.18 -0.53
CA ARG A 404 -3.55 4.13 0.58
C ARG A 404 -3.46 3.47 1.95
N PHE A 405 -3.62 2.15 2.03
CA PHE A 405 -3.78 1.43 3.29
C PHE A 405 -2.63 1.67 4.28
N HIS A 406 -1.38 1.64 3.83
CA HIS A 406 -0.26 1.83 4.75
C HIS A 406 -0.24 3.23 5.38
N ASN A 407 -0.85 4.25 4.75
CA ASN A 407 -0.97 5.57 5.34
C ASN A 407 -1.97 5.63 6.50
N LEU A 408 -2.80 4.61 6.68
CA LEU A 408 -3.64 4.45 7.87
C LEU A 408 -2.83 3.94 9.06
N CYS A 409 -1.68 3.29 8.82
CA CYS A 409 -0.79 2.86 9.88
C CYS A 409 -0.07 4.07 10.48
N ASP A 410 0.13 4.05 11.81
CA ASP A 410 0.74 5.15 12.57
C ASP A 410 0.01 6.51 12.46
N ALA A 411 -1.19 6.58 11.88
CA ALA A 411 -1.95 7.82 11.71
C ALA A 411 -2.84 8.15 12.91
N LEU A 412 -3.10 9.46 13.10
CA LEU A 412 -4.16 9.96 13.96
C LEU A 412 -5.44 10.10 13.13
N ILE A 413 -6.45 9.29 13.45
CA ILE A 413 -7.71 9.23 12.69
C ILE A 413 -8.81 9.92 13.52
N ILE A 414 -9.46 10.91 12.92
CA ILE A 414 -10.64 11.60 13.46
C ILE A 414 -11.85 11.14 12.65
N MET A 415 -12.95 10.78 13.32
CA MET A 415 -14.18 10.24 12.70
C MET A 415 -15.45 10.91 13.19
#